data_AF-A0A9P8AN97-F1
#
_entry.id   AF-A0A9P8AN97-F1
#
_cell.length_a   1.000
_cell.length_b   1.000
_cell.length_c   1.000
_cell.angle_alpha   90.00
_cell.angle_beta   90.00
_cell.angle_gamma   90.00
#
_symmetry.space_group_name_H-M   'P 1'
#
loop_
_entity.id
_entity.type
_entity.pdbx_description
1 polymer ?
#
loop_
_entity_poly.entity_id
_entity_poly.type
_entity_poly.pdbx_seq_one_letter_code
_entity_poly.pdbx_strand_id
1 'polypeptide(L)'
;YLTGVYHFLKDLYSDFDASHKHPMVQATIHGSRKTRDDPTSQKLPLQLFYLITFCLLTNISDSYDDLLFATILACYFYGCHQSGELIWKNDKQLQDFHKIIKHSSFILQKNNIQYHLPYNKSDLFYYGTDILLI
;
A
#
# COMPACT_ATOMS: atom_id res chain seq x y z
N TYR A 1 -18.10 8.46 2.50
CA TYR A 1 -17.24 9.19 1.55
C TYR A 1 -18.02 9.28 0.24
N LEU A 2 -18.42 10.49 -0.20
CA LEU A 2 -19.41 10.72 -1.27
C LEU A 2 -18.79 10.74 -2.69
N THR A 3 -17.50 10.44 -2.85
CA THR A 3 -16.80 10.55 -4.15
C THR A 3 -17.45 9.74 -5.27
N GLY A 4 -18.09 8.61 -4.96
CA GLY A 4 -18.80 7.81 -5.97
C GLY A 4 -20.07 8.47 -6.52
N VAL A 5 -20.71 9.36 -5.74
CA VAL A 5 -21.97 10.03 -6.13
C VAL A 5 -21.73 11.50 -6.51
N TYR A 6 -20.52 12.02 -6.24
CA TYR A 6 -20.13 13.40 -6.49
C TYR A 6 -20.43 13.87 -7.92
N HIS A 7 -20.14 13.02 -8.92
CA HIS A 7 -20.42 13.35 -10.32
C HIS A 7 -21.91 13.58 -10.57
N PHE A 8 -22.78 12.70 -10.05
CA PHE A 8 -24.23 12.83 -10.20
C PHE A 8 -24.81 14.05 -9.47
N LEU A 9 -24.22 14.41 -8.33
CA LEU A 9 -24.67 15.56 -7.54
C LEU A 9 -24.27 16.90 -8.17
N LYS A 10 -23.12 16.94 -8.85
CA LYS A 10 -22.65 18.13 -9.56
C LYS A 10 -23.55 18.47 -10.76
N ASP A 11 -24.06 17.44 -11.44
CA ASP A 11 -24.99 17.61 -12.56
C ASP A 11 -26.37 18.14 -12.11
N LEU A 12 -26.80 17.79 -10.89
CA LEU A 12 -28.09 18.21 -10.32
C LEU A 12 -28.02 19.55 -9.57
N TYR A 13 -26.85 19.90 -9.03
CA TYR A 13 -26.63 21.11 -8.24
C TYR A 13 -25.36 21.82 -8.70
N SER A 14 -25.53 22.88 -9.50
CA SER A 14 -24.42 23.67 -10.05
C SER A 14 -23.51 24.28 -8.98
N ASP A 15 -24.09 24.66 -7.83
CA ASP A 15 -23.37 25.29 -6.71
C ASP A 15 -22.92 24.29 -5.64
N PHE A 16 -22.92 23.00 -5.96
CA PHE A 16 -22.52 21.93 -5.04
C PHE A 16 -21.12 22.18 -4.45
N ASP A 17 -20.16 22.58 -5.27
CA ASP A 17 -18.79 22.83 -4.84
C ASP A 17 -18.68 24.02 -3.87
N ALA A 18 -19.44 25.08 -4.09
CA ALA A 18 -19.46 26.25 -3.21
C ALA A 18 -20.13 25.92 -1.87
N SER A 19 -21.26 25.22 -1.92
CA SER A 19 -22.01 24.79 -0.73
C SER A 19 -21.24 23.77 0.10
N HIS A 20 -20.56 22.81 -0.55
CA HIS A 20 -19.73 21.81 0.11
C HIS A 20 -18.53 22.45 0.81
N LYS A 21 -17.91 23.49 0.24
CA LYS A 21 -16.79 24.21 0.86
C LYS A 21 -17.21 25.13 2.02
N HIS A 22 -18.51 25.34 2.23
CA HIS A 22 -18.98 26.22 3.29
C HIS A 22 -18.59 25.69 4.69
N PRO A 23 -18.03 26.52 5.58
CA PRO A 23 -17.52 26.07 6.88
C PRO A 23 -18.53 25.31 7.74
N MET A 24 -19.80 25.74 7.73
CA MET A 24 -20.88 25.08 8.47
C MET A 24 -21.18 23.67 7.95
N VAL A 25 -21.14 23.47 6.64
CA VAL A 25 -21.36 22.17 6.01
C VAL A 25 -20.18 21.24 6.34
N GLN A 26 -18.95 21.73 6.23
CA GLN A 26 -17.76 20.97 6.63
C GLN A 26 -17.77 20.59 8.11
N ALA A 27 -18.11 21.52 9.01
CA ALA A 27 -18.24 21.24 10.44
C ALA A 27 -19.32 20.18 10.73
N THR A 28 -20.44 20.23 10.01
CA THR A 28 -21.54 19.26 10.14
C THR A 28 -21.15 17.87 9.61
N ILE A 29 -20.47 17.79 8.47
CA ILE A 29 -19.92 16.54 7.92
C ILE A 29 -18.89 15.95 8.89
N HIS A 30 -18.02 16.78 9.45
CA HIS A 30 -17.00 16.34 10.39
C HIS A 30 -17.62 15.82 11.70
N GLY A 31 -18.60 16.55 12.25
CA GLY A 31 -19.33 16.14 13.45
C GLY A 31 -20.15 14.86 13.24
N SER A 32 -20.84 14.74 12.10
CA SER A 32 -21.61 13.54 11.75
C SER A 32 -20.73 12.32 11.50
N ARG A 33 -19.53 12.49 10.95
CA ARG A 33 -18.54 11.41 10.83
C ARG A 33 -18.08 10.88 12.19
N LYS A 34 -17.92 11.77 13.18
CA LYS A 34 -17.54 11.39 14.54
C LYS A 34 -18.66 10.70 15.32
N THR A 35 -19.92 11.00 15.00
CA THR A 35 -21.09 10.37 15.66
C THR A 35 -21.54 9.09 14.96
N ARG A 36 -21.28 8.95 13.66
CA ARG A 36 -21.44 7.71 12.89
C ARG A 36 -20.10 6.98 12.79
N ASP A 37 -19.51 6.66 13.95
CA ASP A 37 -18.42 5.69 14.00
C ASP A 37 -19.01 4.32 13.63
N ASP A 38 -19.09 4.04 12.33
CA ASP A 38 -19.15 2.66 11.87
C ASP A 38 -17.94 1.94 12.49
N PRO A 39 -18.12 0.77 13.13
CA PRO A 39 -17.00 0.04 13.69
C PRO A 39 -15.97 -0.12 12.58
N THR A 40 -14.75 0.33 12.84
CA THR A 40 -13.73 0.35 11.80
C THR A 40 -13.48 -1.10 11.41
N SER A 41 -13.99 -1.54 10.26
CA SER A 41 -13.70 -2.84 9.66
C SER A 41 -12.26 -2.80 9.17
N GLN A 42 -11.33 -2.84 10.11
CA GLN A 42 -9.92 -2.96 9.82
C GLN A 42 -9.68 -4.42 9.47
N LYS A 43 -9.08 -4.65 8.30
CA LYS A 43 -8.52 -5.96 7.99
C LYS A 43 -7.55 -6.33 9.10
N LEU A 44 -7.57 -7.59 9.53
CA LEU A 44 -6.64 -8.09 10.55
C LEU A 44 -5.20 -7.71 10.16
N PRO A 45 -4.41 -7.16 11.10
CA PRO A 45 -3.04 -6.81 10.81
C PRO A 45 -2.26 -8.07 10.42
N LEU A 46 -1.31 -7.92 9.50
CA LEU A 46 -0.37 -9.00 9.22
C LEU A 46 0.46 -9.22 10.48
N GLN A 47 0.32 -10.39 11.09
CA GLN A 47 1.10 -10.83 12.25
C GLN A 47 2.28 -11.69 11.83
N LEU A 48 3.32 -11.71 12.68
CA LEU A 48 4.54 -12.50 12.47
C LEU A 48 4.26 -14.01 12.34
N PHE A 49 3.23 -14.53 13.02
CA PHE A 49 2.82 -15.92 12.89
C PHE A 49 2.43 -16.31 11.45
N TYR A 50 1.80 -15.39 10.69
CA TYR A 50 1.45 -15.65 9.30
C TYR A 50 2.69 -15.79 8.42
N LEU A 51 3.74 -14.99 8.67
CA LEU A 51 5.03 -15.12 7.96
C LEU A 51 5.69 -16.47 8.23
N ILE A 52 5.76 -16.89 9.50
CA ILE A 52 6.34 -18.19 9.86
C ILE A 52 5.58 -19.32 9.16
N THR A 53 4.25 -19.28 9.21
CA THR A 53 3.39 -20.28 8.57
C THR A 53 3.63 -20.31 7.06
N PHE A 54 3.75 -19.15 6.41
CA PHE A 54 4.02 -19.07 4.98
C PHE A 54 5.39 -19.64 4.62
N CYS A 55 6.45 -19.29 5.35
CA CYS A 55 7.78 -19.84 5.14
C CYS A 55 7.84 -21.37 5.30
N LEU A 56 7.04 -21.94 6.20
CA LEU A 56 6.93 -23.39 6.34
C LEU A 56 6.23 -24.02 5.14
N LEU A 57 5.16 -23.41 4.64
CA LEU A 57 4.42 -23.88 3.47
C LEU A 57 5.26 -23.80 2.19
N THR A 58 6.05 -22.73 2.01
CA THR A 58 6.92 -22.58 0.84
C THR A 58 8.01 -23.65 0.78
N ASN A 59 8.55 -24.04 1.94
CA ASN A 59 9.52 -25.15 2.03
C ASN A 59 8.93 -26.50 1.62
N ILE A 60 7.61 -26.67 1.72
CA ILE A 60 6.91 -27.90 1.32
C ILE A 60 6.58 -27.87 -0.18
N SER A 61 6.19 -26.71 -0.70
CA SER A 61 5.80 -26.52 -2.10
C SER A 61 7.00 -26.55 -3.06
N ASP A 62 8.16 -26.04 -2.64
CA ASP A 62 9.38 -25.86 -3.47
C ASP A 62 9.13 -25.13 -4.80
N SER A 63 8.03 -24.38 -4.88
CA SER A 63 7.69 -23.54 -6.03
C SER A 63 8.45 -22.22 -5.97
N TYR A 64 9.02 -21.83 -7.10
CA TYR A 64 9.68 -20.54 -7.25
C TYR A 64 8.75 -19.36 -6.92
N ASP A 65 7.50 -19.42 -7.38
CA ASP A 65 6.53 -18.35 -7.18
C ASP A 65 6.16 -18.18 -5.70
N ASP A 66 6.10 -19.29 -4.96
CA ASP A 66 5.82 -19.28 -3.52
C ASP A 66 6.99 -18.67 -2.74
N LEU A 67 8.23 -19.06 -3.08
CA LEU A 67 9.43 -18.48 -2.49
C LEU A 67 9.55 -16.98 -2.80
N LEU A 68 9.24 -16.57 -4.03
CA LEU A 68 9.21 -15.17 -4.43
C LEU A 68 8.16 -14.40 -3.63
N PHE A 69 6.95 -14.96 -3.50
CA PHE A 69 5.88 -14.34 -2.72
C PHE A 69 6.25 -14.21 -1.24
N ALA A 70 6.83 -15.25 -0.63
CA ALA A 70 7.31 -15.20 0.75
C ALA A 70 8.40 -14.13 0.96
N THR A 71 9.30 -14.00 -0.01
CA THR A 71 10.36 -12.97 0.01
C THR A 71 9.77 -11.57 -0.05
N ILE A 72 8.80 -11.32 -0.95
CA ILE A 72 8.10 -10.03 -1.05
C ILE A 72 7.29 -9.74 0.22
N LEU A 73 6.64 -10.75 0.80
CA LEU A 73 5.87 -10.63 2.04
C LEU A 73 6.77 -10.28 3.24
N ALA A 74 7.95 -10.89 3.32
CA ALA A 74 8.95 -10.55 4.33
C ALA A 74 9.46 -9.10 4.16
N CYS A 75 9.77 -8.68 2.93
CA CYS A 75 10.16 -7.30 2.65
C CYS A 75 9.04 -6.31 3.03
N TYR A 76 7.79 -6.62 2.69
CA TYR A 76 6.63 -5.82 3.07
C TYR A 76 6.53 -5.62 4.58
N PHE A 77 6.67 -6.70 5.35
CA PHE A 77 6.50 -6.68 6.79
C PHE A 77 7.68 -6.02 7.52
N TYR A 78 8.92 -6.48 7.26
CA TYR A 78 10.10 -5.97 7.95
C TYR A 78 10.53 -4.59 7.46
N GLY A 79 10.31 -4.28 6.18
CA GLY A 79 10.57 -2.97 5.60
C GLY A 79 9.45 -1.95 5.84
N CYS A 80 8.33 -2.35 6.46
CA CYS A 80 7.15 -1.51 6.69
C CYS A 80 6.63 -0.81 5.42
N HIS A 81 6.71 -1.49 4.28
CA HIS A 81 6.35 -0.92 2.99
C HIS A 81 4.86 -0.85 2.77
N GLN A 82 4.43 -0.02 1.83
CA GLN A 82 3.07 -0.10 1.30
C GLN A 82 3.00 -1.20 0.26
N SER A 83 1.95 -2.04 0.28
CA SER A 83 1.83 -3.17 -0.66
C SER A 83 1.81 -2.71 -2.12
N GLY A 84 1.28 -1.51 -2.38
CA GLY A 84 1.27 -0.89 -3.70
C GLY A 84 2.63 -0.43 -4.23
N GLU A 85 3.69 -0.46 -3.41
CA GLU A 85 5.07 -0.15 -3.81
C GLU A 85 5.85 -1.41 -4.19
N LEU A 86 5.47 -2.57 -3.65
CA LEU A 86 6.13 -3.87 -3.90
C LEU A 86 5.50 -4.67 -5.05
N ILE A 87 4.21 -4.45 -5.30
CA ILE A 87 3.43 -5.33 -6.19
C ILE A 87 3.22 -4.68 -7.56
N TRP A 88 3.36 -5.49 -8.60
CA TRP A 88 2.98 -5.11 -9.95
C TRP A 88 1.48 -4.85 -10.06
N LYS A 89 1.10 -3.64 -10.44
CA LYS A 89 -0.32 -3.26 -10.52
C LYS A 89 -1.02 -4.01 -11.65
N ASN A 90 -2.27 -4.40 -11.41
CA ASN A 90 -3.07 -5.10 -12.44
C ASN A 90 -3.52 -4.14 -13.57
N ASP A 91 -3.72 -2.87 -13.26
CA ASP A 91 -4.03 -1.85 -14.26
C ASP A 91 -2.78 -1.45 -15.05
N LYS A 92 -2.79 -1.74 -16.35
CA LYS A 92 -1.69 -1.45 -17.29
C LYS A 92 -1.33 0.03 -17.37
N GLN A 93 -2.29 0.93 -17.14
CA GLN A 93 -2.01 2.38 -17.17
C GLN A 93 -1.19 2.86 -15.97
N LEU A 94 -1.22 2.10 -14.88
CA LEU A 94 -0.51 2.42 -13.64
C LEU A 94 0.79 1.62 -13.47
N GLN A 95 1.10 0.74 -14.42
CA GLN A 95 2.32 -0.06 -14.46
C GLN A 95 3.51 0.81 -14.87
N ASP A 96 4.58 0.74 -14.10
CA ASP A 96 5.82 1.46 -14.37
C ASP A 96 7.00 0.60 -13.93
N PHE A 97 7.82 0.18 -14.90
CA PHE A 97 9.00 -0.65 -14.65
C PHE A 97 10.05 0.05 -13.79
N HIS A 98 10.07 1.38 -13.76
CA HIS A 98 10.98 2.13 -12.91
C HIS A 98 10.58 2.06 -11.43
N LYS A 99 9.36 1.64 -11.10
CA LYS A 99 8.86 1.53 -9.73
C LYS A 99 8.97 0.12 -9.14
N ILE A 100 9.38 -0.87 -9.94
CA ILE A 100 9.51 -2.25 -9.48
C ILE A 100 10.88 -2.45 -8.82
N ILE A 101 10.88 -3.05 -7.63
CA ILE A 101 12.11 -3.55 -7.01
C ILE A 101 12.73 -4.61 -7.92
N LYS A 102 13.94 -4.35 -8.39
CA LYS A 102 14.65 -5.28 -9.27
C LYS A 102 15.23 -6.41 -8.44
N HIS A 103 14.97 -7.66 -8.83
CA HIS A 103 15.62 -8.83 -8.22
C HIS A 103 17.15 -8.71 -8.24
N SER A 104 17.74 -8.10 -9.28
CA SER A 104 19.19 -7.87 -9.38
C SER A 104 19.76 -6.92 -8.31
N SER A 105 18.91 -6.13 -7.65
CA SER A 105 19.33 -5.26 -6.54
C SER A 105 19.34 -5.99 -5.19
N PHE A 106 18.79 -7.20 -5.13
CA PHE A 106 18.70 -7.98 -3.91
C PHE A 106 20.06 -8.61 -3.58
N ILE A 107 20.58 -8.29 -2.41
CA ILE A 107 21.84 -8.79 -1.88
C ILE A 107 21.54 -9.47 -0.55
N LEU A 108 21.74 -10.78 -0.52
CA LEU A 108 21.65 -11.58 0.70
C LEU A 108 23.06 -11.69 1.31
N GLN A 109 23.23 -11.12 2.50
CA GLN A 109 24.44 -11.26 3.32
C GLN A 109 24.14 -12.15 4.53
N LYS A 110 25.17 -12.58 5.27
CA LYS A 110 25.03 -13.54 6.38
C LYS A 110 24.04 -13.12 7.47
N ASN A 111 23.88 -11.81 7.69
CA ASN A 111 23.13 -11.26 8.82
C ASN A 111 22.12 -10.18 8.40
N ASN A 112 21.98 -9.94 7.10
CA ASN A 112 21.28 -8.78 6.60
C ASN A 112 20.85 -9.01 5.15
N ILE A 113 19.72 -8.41 4.82
CA ILE A 113 19.16 -8.39 3.49
C ILE A 113 19.18 -6.96 3.02
N GLN A 114 19.77 -6.72 1.86
CA GLN A 114 19.78 -5.41 1.24
C GLN A 114 19.06 -5.46 -0.11
N TYR A 115 18.28 -4.43 -0.42
CA TYR A 115 17.71 -4.24 -1.75
C TYR A 115 17.48 -2.76 -2.05
N HIS A 116 17.41 -2.43 -3.33
CA HIS A 116 17.13 -1.08 -3.78
C HIS A 116 15.63 -0.91 -4.06
N LEU A 117 14.96 -0.04 -3.30
CA LEU A 117 13.60 0.39 -3.56
C LEU A 117 13.63 1.61 -4.48
N PRO A 118 13.29 1.49 -5.77
CA PRO A 118 13.48 2.60 -6.72
C PRO A 118 12.47 3.73 -6.53
N TYR A 119 11.35 3.47 -5.85
CA TYR A 119 10.31 4.47 -5.64
C TYR A 119 9.74 4.40 -4.22
N ASN A 120 9.75 5.55 -3.56
CA ASN A 120 9.05 5.80 -2.31
C ASN A 120 8.26 7.09 -2.48
N LYS A 121 7.00 7.13 -2.04
CA LYS A 121 6.19 8.37 -2.10
C LYS A 121 6.82 9.56 -1.37
N SER A 122 7.72 9.30 -0.44
CA SER A 122 8.46 10.32 0.32
C SER A 122 9.71 10.82 -0.41
N ASP A 123 10.14 10.16 -1.50
CA ASP A 123 11.31 10.56 -2.27
C ASP A 123 10.93 11.57 -3.36
N LEU A 124 11.31 12.83 -3.14
CA LEU A 124 11.03 13.93 -4.07
C LEU A 124 11.85 13.85 -5.36
N PHE A 125 13.02 13.20 -5.32
CA PHE A 125 14.00 13.20 -6.39
C PHE A 125 14.05 11.90 -7.20
N TYR A 126 13.24 10.91 -6.81
CA TYR A 126 13.12 9.62 -7.51
C TYR A 126 14.45 8.88 -7.65
N TYR A 127 15.38 9.05 -6.70
CA TYR A 127 16.63 8.31 -6.66
C TYR A 127 16.46 6.89 -6.11
N GLY A 128 15.36 6.64 -5.40
CA GLY A 128 15.14 5.41 -4.68
C GLY A 128 15.86 5.40 -3.33
N THR A 129 15.69 4.31 -2.59
CA THR A 129 16.24 4.13 -1.25
C THR A 129 16.78 2.72 -1.12
N ASP A 130 18.01 2.59 -0.64
CA ASP A 130 18.57 1.29 -0.28
C ASP A 130 18.04 0.88 1.09
N ILE A 131 17.43 -0.29 1.15
CA ILE A 131 16.79 -0.82 2.34
C ILE A 131 17.64 -1.93 2.88
N LEU A 132 18.00 -1.81 4.16
CA LEU A 132 18.74 -2.81 4.91
C LEU A 132 17.83 -3.39 5.98
N LEU A 133 17.58 -4.68 5.90
CA LEU A 133 16.89 -5.46 6.93
C LEU A 133 17.96 -6.23 7.73
N ILE A 134 17.91 -6.13 9.06
CA ILE A 134 18.83 -6.77 10.02
C ILE A 134 18.05 -7.81 10.83
#